data_AF-A0A378BW16-F1
#
_entry.id   AF-A0A378BW16-F1
#
_cell.length_a   1.000
_cell.length_b   1.000
_cell.length_c   1.000
_cell.angle_alpha   90.00
_cell.angle_beta   90.00
_cell.angle_gamma   90.00
#
_symmetry.space_group_name_H-M   'P 1'
#
loop_
_entity.id
_entity.type
_entity.pdbx_description
1 polymer ?
#
loop_
_entity_poly.entity_id
_entity_poly.type
_entity_poly.pdbx_seq_one_letter_code
_entity_poly.pdbx_strand_id
1 'polypeptide(L)'
;MLFIDWEAQFSCTIAHCEKLRALYADVIETFYWVALPLTTQNALTQYKPQWQCWEPGTEWVRQPPPWAITHPGYFSFYQPGMSFEAFVSHFAEWFSQRRPAAVLVGIRADESLNRFMTISSQRKQRFADDKPWTTSAPGGHAWYIYPLYDWKTADIWTWFAKSGEPYNPLYDLMYQAGVPLRYMRICEPFGPEQRQGLWLYHVLEPERWAAMCQRVSGAHSGGVYAGHDNQFYGHRKIDKPDHLTWKSYALFLLDSMPETTAEHYRNKIAVYLRWYQKKGMEDIPDTQPADIGTKDIPSWRRVCKVLLNNDYWCRQLSFSPTKSSHYQRYRKRMEKHRQQWGILCNNN
;
A
#
# COMPACT_ATOMS: atom_id res chain seq x y z
N MET A 1 -19.60 -7.12 -9.52
CA MET A 1 -18.43 -7.45 -8.67
C MET A 1 -17.16 -6.85 -9.30
N LEU A 2 -16.28 -6.21 -8.52
CA LEU A 2 -14.99 -5.71 -9.00
C LEU A 2 -13.86 -6.56 -8.42
N PHE A 3 -13.00 -7.10 -9.28
CA PHE A 3 -11.78 -7.80 -8.89
C PHE A 3 -10.57 -7.13 -9.55
N ILE A 4 -9.66 -6.59 -8.73
CA ILE A 4 -8.39 -6.05 -9.20
C ILE A 4 -7.35 -7.16 -9.17
N ASP A 5 -6.88 -7.51 -10.36
CA ASP A 5 -5.85 -8.51 -10.55
C ASP A 5 -4.47 -7.85 -10.52
N TRP A 6 -3.65 -8.23 -9.54
CA TRP A 6 -2.31 -7.68 -9.35
C TRP A 6 -1.20 -8.41 -10.12
N GLU A 7 -1.46 -9.29 -11.10
CA GLU A 7 -0.42 -10.08 -11.80
C GLU A 7 0.21 -11.16 -10.89
N ALA A 8 0.86 -10.77 -9.79
CA ALA A 8 1.53 -11.64 -8.84
C ALA A 8 0.63 -12.10 -7.67
N GLN A 9 -0.64 -12.44 -7.95
CA GLN A 9 -1.53 -13.06 -6.95
C GLN A 9 -1.31 -14.58 -6.89
N PHE A 10 -1.48 -15.16 -5.69
CA PHE A 10 -1.43 -16.60 -5.50
C PHE A 10 -2.47 -17.32 -6.37
N SER A 11 -2.08 -18.47 -6.91
CA SER A 11 -2.89 -19.30 -7.81
C SER A 11 -4.18 -19.77 -7.17
N CYS A 12 -4.13 -20.15 -5.90
CA CYS A 12 -5.32 -20.51 -5.12
C CYS A 12 -6.29 -19.33 -4.98
N THR A 13 -5.79 -18.09 -4.88
CA THR A 13 -6.64 -16.89 -4.90
C THR A 13 -7.32 -16.73 -6.26
N ILE A 14 -6.57 -16.88 -7.36
CA ILE A 14 -7.13 -16.79 -8.72
C ILE A 14 -8.20 -17.86 -8.96
N ALA A 15 -7.89 -19.11 -8.60
CA ALA A 15 -8.83 -20.22 -8.72
C ALA A 15 -10.09 -20.01 -7.86
N HIS A 16 -9.93 -19.46 -6.64
CA HIS A 16 -11.05 -19.12 -5.78
C HIS A 16 -11.93 -18.02 -6.39
N CYS A 17 -11.33 -16.95 -6.93
CA CYS A 17 -12.09 -15.88 -7.59
C CYS A 17 -12.85 -16.38 -8.83
N GLU A 18 -12.25 -17.25 -9.64
CA GLU A 18 -12.97 -17.91 -10.75
C GLU A 18 -14.12 -18.79 -10.26
N LYS A 19 -13.91 -19.56 -9.18
CA LYS A 19 -14.97 -20.36 -8.56
C LYS A 19 -16.14 -19.48 -8.09
N LEU A 20 -15.87 -18.36 -7.40
CA LEU A 20 -16.91 -17.43 -6.95
C LEU A 20 -17.63 -16.76 -8.11
N ARG A 21 -16.90 -16.41 -9.19
CA ARG A 21 -17.49 -15.85 -10.41
C ARG A 21 -18.51 -16.81 -11.04
N ALA A 22 -18.18 -18.11 -11.10
CA ALA A 22 -19.07 -19.13 -11.63
C ALA A 22 -20.25 -19.41 -10.68
N LEU A 23 -19.98 -19.51 -9.37
CA LEU A 23 -20.97 -19.85 -8.35
C LEU A 23 -22.09 -18.81 -8.24
N TYR A 24 -21.76 -17.53 -8.36
CA TYR A 24 -22.71 -16.42 -8.22
C TYR A 24 -23.06 -15.77 -9.57
N ALA A 25 -22.89 -16.49 -10.68
CA ALA A 25 -23.16 -15.97 -12.03
C ALA A 25 -24.64 -15.62 -12.26
N ASP A 26 -25.54 -16.21 -11.47
CA ASP A 26 -27.00 -15.95 -11.48
C ASP A 26 -27.38 -14.61 -10.85
N VAL A 27 -26.57 -14.11 -9.89
CA VAL A 27 -26.83 -12.85 -9.17
C VAL A 27 -25.82 -11.73 -9.48
N ILE A 28 -24.71 -12.04 -10.15
CA ILE A 28 -23.72 -11.06 -10.58
C ILE A 28 -23.96 -10.71 -12.06
N GLU A 29 -24.52 -9.53 -12.30
CA GLU A 29 -24.71 -9.00 -13.66
C GLU A 29 -23.38 -8.83 -14.42
N THR A 30 -22.37 -8.28 -13.76
CA THR A 30 -21.03 -8.11 -14.35
C THR A 30 -19.94 -8.36 -13.33
N PHE A 31 -18.99 -9.22 -13.70
CA PHE A 31 -17.77 -9.48 -12.96
C PHE A 31 -16.60 -8.77 -13.64
N TYR A 32 -16.27 -7.57 -13.16
CA TYR A 32 -15.16 -6.78 -13.69
C TYR A 32 -13.83 -7.37 -13.21
N TRP A 33 -13.26 -8.28 -14.01
CA TRP A 33 -11.89 -8.78 -13.80
C TRP A 33 -10.91 -7.80 -14.44
N VAL A 34 -10.28 -6.95 -13.65
CA VAL A 34 -9.42 -5.87 -14.14
C VAL A 34 -7.96 -6.30 -14.08
N ALA A 35 -7.36 -6.48 -15.25
CA ALA A 35 -5.93 -6.73 -15.43
C ALA A 35 -5.30 -5.57 -16.22
N LEU A 36 -5.48 -4.35 -15.69
CA LEU A 36 -4.95 -3.11 -16.26
C LEU A 36 -3.68 -2.67 -15.52
N PRO A 37 -2.80 -1.91 -16.18
CA PRO A 37 -1.62 -1.35 -15.52
C PRO A 37 -1.94 -0.39 -14.36
N LEU A 38 -1.75 -0.85 -13.12
CA LEU A 38 -1.95 -0.06 -11.91
C LEU A 38 -0.65 0.06 -11.11
N THR A 39 -0.33 1.29 -10.69
CA THR A 39 0.92 1.58 -9.97
C THR A 39 0.72 1.52 -8.47
N THR A 40 1.59 0.79 -7.78
CA THR A 40 1.70 0.77 -6.32
C THR A 40 3.15 0.99 -5.89
N GLN A 41 3.36 1.10 -4.58
CA GLN A 41 4.69 1.22 -4.00
C GLN A 41 5.40 -0.14 -4.03
N ASN A 42 6.71 -0.08 -4.29
CA ASN A 42 7.61 -1.21 -4.07
C ASN A 42 8.50 -0.88 -2.88
N ALA A 43 8.17 -1.45 -1.72
CA ALA A 43 8.89 -1.23 -0.47
C ALA A 43 10.13 -2.14 -0.32
N LEU A 44 10.55 -2.84 -1.38
CA LEU A 44 11.66 -3.79 -1.35
C LEU A 44 12.97 -3.21 -1.86
N THR A 45 12.94 -2.07 -2.56
CA THR A 45 14.10 -1.49 -3.24
C THR A 45 14.02 0.04 -3.26
N GLN A 46 15.18 0.69 -3.29
CA GLN A 46 15.31 2.13 -3.50
C GLN A 46 15.53 2.49 -4.98
N TYR A 47 15.80 1.50 -5.84
CA TYR A 47 16.06 1.70 -7.27
C TYR A 47 14.79 1.82 -8.10
N LYS A 48 13.81 0.97 -7.82
CA LYS A 48 12.48 1.00 -8.43
C LYS A 48 11.43 1.05 -7.32
N PRO A 49 11.24 2.21 -6.65
CA PRO A 49 10.38 2.34 -5.46
C PRO A 49 8.87 2.24 -5.78
N GLN A 50 8.53 2.02 -7.05
CA GLN A 50 7.19 1.77 -7.53
C GLN A 50 7.21 0.52 -8.40
N TRP A 51 6.08 -0.17 -8.42
CA TRP A 51 5.83 -1.31 -9.30
C TRP A 51 4.45 -1.15 -9.93
N GLN A 52 4.34 -1.57 -11.18
CA GLN A 52 3.10 -1.54 -11.94
C GLN A 52 2.75 -2.97 -12.35
N CYS A 53 1.62 -3.51 -11.88
CA CYS A 53 1.14 -4.79 -12.41
C CYS A 53 0.80 -4.62 -13.89
N TRP A 54 0.91 -5.68 -14.69
CA TRP A 54 0.50 -5.68 -16.11
C TRP A 54 1.19 -4.61 -16.99
N GLU A 55 2.38 -4.16 -16.61
CA GLU A 55 3.14 -3.13 -17.33
C GLU A 55 3.44 -3.56 -18.78
N PRO A 56 3.03 -2.79 -19.80
CA PRO A 56 3.28 -3.14 -21.20
C PRO A 56 4.78 -3.24 -21.53
N GLY A 57 5.16 -4.19 -22.38
CA GLY A 57 6.54 -4.36 -22.82
C GLY A 57 7.46 -5.02 -21.79
N THR A 58 6.90 -5.64 -20.76
CA THR A 58 7.65 -6.42 -19.75
C THR A 58 7.18 -7.87 -19.73
N GLU A 59 8.03 -8.78 -19.26
CA GLU A 59 7.64 -10.16 -19.01
C GLU A 59 6.83 -10.23 -17.70
N TRP A 60 5.56 -10.62 -17.79
CA TRP A 60 4.67 -10.76 -16.65
C TRP A 60 4.86 -12.08 -15.92
N VAL A 61 4.55 -12.10 -14.62
CA VAL A 61 4.63 -13.31 -13.77
C VAL A 61 3.65 -14.41 -14.22
N ARG A 62 2.52 -14.02 -14.83
CA ARG A 62 1.55 -14.93 -15.45
C ARG A 62 0.72 -14.17 -16.48
N GLN A 63 -0.11 -14.89 -17.22
CA GLN A 63 -1.12 -14.29 -18.10
C GLN A 63 -2.44 -14.03 -17.36
N PRO A 64 -3.19 -12.98 -17.74
CA PRO A 64 -4.56 -12.81 -17.27
C PRO A 64 -5.49 -13.77 -18.03
N PRO A 65 -6.68 -14.11 -17.50
CA PRO A 65 -7.65 -14.90 -18.26
C PRO A 65 -8.10 -14.14 -19.52
N PRO A 66 -8.48 -14.84 -20.62
CA PRO A 66 -8.79 -14.20 -21.91
C PRO A 66 -9.92 -13.15 -21.87
N TRP A 67 -10.85 -13.29 -20.92
CA TRP A 67 -11.98 -12.38 -20.71
C TRP A 67 -11.67 -11.22 -19.75
N ALA A 68 -10.45 -11.14 -19.21
CA ALA A 68 -10.06 -10.02 -18.36
C ALA A 68 -10.07 -8.70 -19.14
N ILE A 69 -10.41 -7.63 -18.44
CA ILE A 69 -10.31 -6.27 -18.95
C ILE A 69 -8.83 -5.88 -18.94
N THR A 70 -8.22 -5.95 -20.13
CA THR A 70 -6.80 -5.63 -20.37
C THR A 70 -6.63 -4.39 -21.26
N HIS A 71 -7.70 -3.95 -21.95
CA HIS A 71 -7.64 -2.80 -22.86
C HIS A 71 -7.79 -1.46 -22.10
N PRO A 72 -6.82 -0.54 -22.18
CA PRO A 72 -6.86 0.76 -21.50
C PRO A 72 -8.11 1.61 -21.78
N GLY A 73 -8.70 1.47 -22.97
CA GLY A 73 -9.90 2.21 -23.37
C GLY A 73 -11.23 1.69 -22.81
N TYR A 74 -11.24 0.57 -22.05
CA TYR A 74 -12.49 -0.01 -21.53
C TYR A 74 -13.21 0.95 -20.57
N PHE A 75 -12.46 1.59 -19.68
CA PHE A 75 -12.99 2.58 -18.74
C PHE A 75 -12.63 3.99 -19.20
N SER A 76 -13.62 4.85 -19.40
CA SER A 76 -13.40 6.24 -19.82
C SER A 76 -12.60 7.08 -18.82
N PHE A 77 -12.57 6.67 -17.55
CA PHE A 77 -11.82 7.35 -16.49
C PHE A 77 -10.38 6.85 -16.34
N TYR A 78 -10.03 5.70 -16.94
CA TYR A 78 -8.74 5.07 -16.71
C TYR A 78 -7.62 5.93 -17.29
N GLN A 79 -6.54 6.04 -16.51
CA GLN A 79 -5.32 6.71 -16.93
C GLN A 79 -4.16 5.74 -16.73
N PRO A 80 -3.25 5.60 -17.71
CA PRO A 80 -2.11 4.69 -17.60
C PRO A 80 -1.33 4.91 -16.30
N GLY A 81 -1.16 3.83 -15.54
CA GLY A 81 -0.37 3.85 -14.30
C GLY A 81 -1.00 4.63 -13.14
N MET A 82 -2.31 4.88 -13.16
CA MET A 82 -3.02 5.38 -11.99
C MET A 82 -2.88 4.43 -10.79
N SER A 83 -3.02 4.97 -9.58
CA SER A 83 -2.97 4.12 -8.38
C SER A 83 -4.27 3.35 -8.20
N PHE A 84 -4.20 2.25 -7.44
CA PHE A 84 -5.38 1.49 -7.05
C PHE A 84 -6.44 2.35 -6.34
N GLU A 85 -6.03 3.23 -5.42
CA GLU A 85 -6.97 4.09 -4.70
C GLU A 85 -7.71 5.05 -5.64
N ALA A 86 -7.00 5.59 -6.64
CA ALA A 86 -7.62 6.42 -7.67
C ALA A 86 -8.56 5.58 -8.54
N PHE A 87 -8.15 4.35 -8.90
CA PHE A 87 -8.96 3.46 -9.74
C PHE A 87 -10.28 3.12 -9.06
N VAL A 88 -10.26 2.64 -7.81
CA VAL A 88 -11.49 2.28 -7.08
C VAL A 88 -12.39 3.51 -6.87
N SER A 89 -11.81 4.67 -6.56
CA SER A 89 -12.58 5.91 -6.41
C SER A 89 -13.26 6.34 -7.71
N HIS A 90 -12.57 6.27 -8.84
CA HIS A 90 -13.13 6.64 -10.14
C HIS A 90 -14.10 5.56 -10.67
N PHE A 91 -13.84 4.28 -10.36
CA PHE A 91 -14.73 3.19 -10.70
C PHE A 91 -16.10 3.37 -10.02
N ALA A 92 -16.14 3.75 -8.75
CA ALA A 92 -17.39 4.02 -8.04
C ALA A 92 -18.22 5.12 -8.74
N GLU A 93 -17.58 6.21 -9.15
CA GLU A 93 -18.23 7.30 -9.86
C GLU A 93 -18.73 6.86 -11.25
N TRP A 94 -17.87 6.20 -12.03
CA TRP A 94 -18.18 5.70 -13.36
C TRP A 94 -19.33 4.68 -13.33
N PHE A 95 -19.30 3.76 -12.37
CA PHE A 95 -20.33 2.75 -12.18
C PHE A 95 -21.66 3.37 -11.77
N SER A 96 -21.64 4.40 -10.91
CA SER A 96 -22.87 5.06 -10.46
C SER A 96 -23.66 5.68 -11.61
N GLN A 97 -22.99 6.14 -12.68
CA GLN A 97 -23.61 6.89 -13.77
C GLN A 97 -24.49 8.05 -13.26
N ARG A 98 -24.07 8.71 -12.18
CA ARG A 98 -24.82 9.77 -11.47
C ARG A 98 -26.16 9.32 -10.86
N ARG A 99 -26.37 8.02 -10.72
CA ARG A 99 -27.50 7.42 -9.99
C ARG A 99 -27.02 6.91 -8.63
N PRO A 100 -27.90 6.86 -7.62
CA PRO A 100 -27.56 6.29 -6.32
C PRO A 100 -26.96 4.88 -6.47
N ALA A 101 -25.75 4.69 -5.97
CA ALA A 101 -25.04 3.41 -6.02
C ALA A 101 -24.44 3.03 -4.66
N ALA A 102 -24.37 1.73 -4.38
CA ALA A 102 -23.74 1.17 -3.19
C ALA A 102 -22.44 0.45 -3.56
N VAL A 103 -21.35 0.80 -2.87
CA VAL A 103 -20.06 0.12 -2.97
C VAL A 103 -19.82 -0.62 -1.67
N LEU A 104 -20.06 -1.94 -1.68
CA LEU A 104 -19.87 -2.81 -0.53
C LEU A 104 -18.39 -3.15 -0.36
N VAL A 105 -17.84 -2.91 0.83
CA VAL A 105 -16.45 -3.25 1.17
C VAL A 105 -16.42 -3.94 2.53
N GLY A 106 -15.76 -5.11 2.60
CA GLY A 106 -15.62 -5.90 3.83
C GLY A 106 -14.58 -5.37 4.82
N ILE A 107 -14.50 -4.06 5.06
CA ILE A 107 -13.61 -3.53 6.12
C ILE A 107 -14.22 -3.81 7.49
N ARG A 108 -13.36 -4.05 8.49
CA ARG A 108 -13.79 -4.26 9.89
C ARG A 108 -13.05 -3.29 10.81
N ALA A 109 -13.75 -2.75 11.81
CA ALA A 109 -13.17 -1.81 12.76
C ALA A 109 -12.04 -2.45 13.59
N ASP A 110 -12.15 -3.76 13.84
CA ASP A 110 -11.16 -4.61 14.52
C ASP A 110 -9.81 -4.72 13.77
N GLU A 111 -9.75 -4.38 12.47
CA GLU A 111 -8.52 -4.50 11.67
C GLU A 111 -7.47 -3.43 12.00
N SER A 112 -7.89 -2.20 12.31
CA SER A 112 -6.97 -1.12 12.66
C SER A 112 -7.70 0.11 13.21
N LEU A 113 -6.96 0.97 13.92
CA LEU A 113 -7.46 2.28 14.35
C LEU A 113 -8.00 3.11 13.17
N ASN A 114 -7.36 3.07 12.00
CA ASN A 114 -7.83 3.82 10.83
C ASN A 114 -9.21 3.34 10.38
N ARG A 115 -9.44 2.02 10.34
CA ARG A 115 -10.74 1.44 9.99
C ARG A 115 -11.79 1.78 11.06
N PHE A 116 -11.44 1.68 12.34
CA PHE A 116 -12.31 2.14 13.43
C PHE A 116 -12.70 3.61 13.26
N MET A 117 -11.74 4.50 13.01
CA MET A 117 -11.98 5.94 12.80
C MET A 117 -12.83 6.20 11.56
N THR A 118 -12.64 5.43 10.47
CA THR A 118 -13.52 5.50 9.29
C THR A 118 -14.96 5.24 9.67
N ILE A 119 -15.25 4.25 10.52
CA ILE A 119 -16.61 3.91 10.96
C ILE A 119 -17.14 4.94 11.96
N SER A 120 -16.39 5.23 13.02
CA SER A 120 -16.86 6.04 14.17
C SER A 120 -16.90 7.55 13.91
N SER A 121 -16.27 8.04 12.84
CA SER A 121 -16.25 9.47 12.52
C SER A 121 -17.66 10.04 12.39
N GLN A 122 -17.93 11.10 13.15
CA GLN A 122 -19.16 11.90 13.09
C GLN A 122 -19.09 13.02 12.03
N ARG A 123 -17.89 13.28 11.48
CA ARG A 123 -17.67 14.36 10.49
C ARG A 123 -17.95 13.94 9.05
N LYS A 124 -18.12 12.65 8.79
CA LYS A 124 -18.35 12.12 7.45
C LYS A 124 -19.83 12.24 7.08
N GLN A 125 -20.10 12.49 5.80
CA GLN A 125 -21.45 12.38 5.28
C GLN A 125 -21.83 10.90 5.19
N ARG A 126 -22.91 10.53 5.87
CA ARG A 126 -23.46 9.18 5.91
C ARG A 126 -24.65 9.07 4.94
N PHE A 127 -25.08 7.86 4.66
CA PHE A 127 -26.35 7.64 3.96
C PHE A 127 -27.56 8.04 4.83
N ALA A 128 -27.50 7.69 6.12
CA ALA A 128 -28.50 8.07 7.13
C ALA A 128 -27.83 8.17 8.50
N ASP A 129 -28.45 8.88 9.44
CA ASP A 129 -27.91 9.14 10.78
C ASP A 129 -27.70 7.85 11.59
N ASP A 130 -28.61 6.89 11.43
CA ASP A 130 -28.60 5.56 12.05
C ASP A 130 -27.66 4.55 11.34
N LYS A 131 -26.92 4.98 10.31
CA LYS A 131 -26.00 4.11 9.53
C LYS A 131 -24.56 4.62 9.59
N PRO A 132 -23.90 4.55 10.76
CA PRO A 132 -22.53 5.02 10.94
C PRO A 132 -21.52 4.26 10.08
N TRP A 133 -21.84 3.06 9.59
CA TRP A 133 -21.02 2.23 8.71
C TRP A 133 -21.14 2.60 7.22
N THR A 134 -21.68 3.77 6.89
CA THR A 134 -21.75 4.28 5.52
C THR A 134 -20.91 5.54 5.35
N THR A 135 -20.46 5.83 4.12
CA THR A 135 -19.70 7.04 3.80
C THR A 135 -19.98 7.47 2.36
N SER A 136 -20.42 8.71 2.17
CA SER A 136 -20.62 9.30 0.85
C SER A 136 -19.29 9.30 0.07
N ALA A 137 -19.32 8.84 -1.17
CA ALA A 137 -18.21 8.99 -2.10
C ALA A 137 -18.07 10.45 -2.53
N PRO A 138 -16.86 10.92 -2.91
CA PRO A 138 -16.64 12.33 -3.27
C PRO A 138 -17.55 12.89 -4.36
N GLY A 139 -18.03 12.06 -5.29
CA GLY A 139 -18.95 12.47 -6.37
C GLY A 139 -20.42 12.59 -5.94
N GLY A 140 -20.78 12.22 -4.70
CA GLY A 140 -22.12 12.41 -4.14
C GLY A 140 -23.20 11.44 -4.63
N HIS A 141 -22.90 10.57 -5.59
CA HIS A 141 -23.85 9.61 -6.16
C HIS A 141 -23.65 8.18 -5.66
N ALA A 142 -22.54 7.88 -5.00
CA ALA A 142 -22.25 6.56 -4.47
C ALA A 142 -21.99 6.61 -2.97
N TRP A 143 -22.29 5.52 -2.27
CA TRP A 143 -21.96 5.34 -0.86
C TRP A 143 -21.11 4.09 -0.68
N TYR A 144 -19.98 4.26 0.02
CA TYR A 144 -19.25 3.12 0.56
C TYR A 144 -20.00 2.58 1.77
N ILE A 145 -20.21 1.27 1.79
CA ILE A 145 -20.99 0.54 2.77
C ILE A 145 -20.13 -0.58 3.36
N TYR A 146 -20.08 -0.65 4.69
CA TYR A 146 -19.22 -1.57 5.41
C TYR A 146 -20.07 -2.53 6.26
N PRO A 147 -20.64 -3.59 5.67
CA PRO A 147 -21.63 -4.43 6.36
C PRO A 147 -21.03 -5.29 7.48
N LEU A 148 -19.72 -5.56 7.43
CA LEU A 148 -19.02 -6.39 8.41
C LEU A 148 -18.24 -5.55 9.44
N TYR A 149 -18.56 -4.27 9.58
CA TYR A 149 -17.73 -3.30 10.32
C TYR A 149 -17.48 -3.68 11.78
N ASP A 150 -18.40 -4.37 12.42
CA ASP A 150 -18.36 -4.80 13.83
C ASP A 150 -17.93 -6.26 14.01
N TRP A 151 -17.72 -7.00 12.92
CA TRP A 151 -17.25 -8.39 12.98
C TRP A 151 -15.78 -8.47 13.40
N LYS A 152 -15.48 -9.43 14.26
CA LYS A 152 -14.13 -9.81 14.66
C LYS A 152 -13.61 -10.93 13.77
N THR A 153 -12.31 -11.18 13.84
CA THR A 153 -11.68 -12.29 13.11
C THR A 153 -12.34 -13.63 13.43
N ALA A 154 -12.73 -13.86 14.69
CA ALA A 154 -13.42 -15.07 15.11
C ALA A 154 -14.82 -15.22 14.47
N ASP A 155 -15.55 -14.12 14.27
CA ASP A 155 -16.89 -14.15 13.67
C ASP A 155 -16.83 -14.60 12.21
N ILE A 156 -15.84 -14.11 11.46
CA ILE A 156 -15.60 -14.52 10.05
C ILE A 156 -15.36 -16.03 9.96
N TRP A 157 -14.43 -16.56 10.75
CA TRP A 157 -14.09 -17.98 10.71
C TRP A 157 -15.23 -18.87 11.24
N THR A 158 -15.95 -18.41 12.26
CA THR A 158 -17.13 -19.13 12.78
C THR A 158 -18.23 -19.19 11.74
N TRP A 159 -18.45 -18.11 10.98
CA TRP A 159 -19.44 -18.09 9.91
C TRP A 159 -19.10 -19.10 8.83
N PHE A 160 -17.87 -19.11 8.29
CA PHE A 160 -17.44 -20.09 7.29
C PHE A 160 -17.56 -21.54 7.80
N ALA A 161 -17.16 -21.79 9.05
CA ALA A 161 -17.27 -23.12 9.66
C ALA A 161 -18.74 -23.59 9.79
N LYS A 162 -19.68 -22.67 10.04
CA LYS A 162 -21.11 -22.99 10.19
C LYS A 162 -21.86 -23.05 8.86
N SER A 163 -21.54 -22.16 7.92
CA SER A 163 -22.25 -22.04 6.65
C SER A 163 -21.77 -23.07 5.63
N GLY A 164 -20.50 -23.50 5.71
CA GLY A 164 -19.89 -24.35 4.69
C GLY A 164 -19.62 -23.62 3.37
N GLU A 165 -19.76 -22.28 3.36
CA GLU A 165 -19.50 -21.46 2.18
C GLU A 165 -18.01 -21.48 1.80
N PRO A 166 -17.67 -21.38 0.51
CA PRO A 166 -16.28 -21.43 0.09
C PRO A 166 -15.53 -20.18 0.52
N TYR A 167 -14.35 -20.36 1.13
CA TYR A 167 -13.33 -19.32 1.30
C TYR A 167 -12.08 -19.63 0.49
N ASN A 168 -11.14 -18.68 0.45
CA ASN A 168 -9.90 -18.84 -0.29
C ASN A 168 -9.00 -19.90 0.38
N PRO A 169 -8.66 -21.02 -0.29
CA PRO A 169 -7.83 -22.09 0.29
C PRO A 169 -6.43 -21.64 0.71
N LEU A 170 -5.97 -20.48 0.24
CA LEU A 170 -4.72 -19.87 0.69
C LEU A 170 -4.65 -19.73 2.20
N TYR A 171 -5.77 -19.45 2.87
CA TYR A 171 -5.78 -19.29 4.32
C TYR A 171 -5.44 -20.59 5.05
N ASP A 172 -5.83 -21.75 4.53
CA ASP A 172 -5.45 -23.04 5.08
C ASP A 172 -3.95 -23.29 4.91
N LEU A 173 -3.41 -22.93 3.74
CA LEU A 173 -1.97 -23.03 3.47
C LEU A 173 -1.16 -22.09 4.37
N MET A 174 -1.64 -20.86 4.59
CA MET A 174 -1.03 -19.93 5.54
C MET A 174 -1.07 -20.49 6.97
N TYR A 175 -2.18 -21.10 7.38
CA TYR A 175 -2.30 -21.74 8.69
C TYR A 175 -1.31 -22.90 8.84
N GLN A 176 -1.23 -23.79 7.85
CA GLN A 176 -0.27 -24.91 7.82
C GLN A 176 1.19 -24.42 7.85
N ALA A 177 1.48 -23.29 7.21
CA ALA A 177 2.79 -22.64 7.25
C ALA A 177 3.08 -21.90 8.58
N GLY A 178 2.16 -21.94 9.56
CA GLY A 178 2.33 -21.34 10.88
C GLY A 178 2.09 -19.83 10.93
N VAL A 179 1.45 -19.24 9.92
CA VAL A 179 1.12 -17.81 9.91
C VAL A 179 0.03 -17.55 10.94
N PRO A 180 0.23 -16.67 11.94
CA PRO A 180 -0.84 -16.32 12.88
C PRO A 180 -2.03 -15.67 12.15
N LEU A 181 -3.27 -15.94 12.58
CA LEU A 181 -4.50 -15.45 11.94
C LEU A 181 -4.47 -13.93 11.64
N ARG A 182 -3.94 -13.12 12.57
CA ARG A 182 -3.83 -11.65 12.41
C ARG A 182 -2.90 -11.19 11.29
N TYR A 183 -2.02 -12.08 10.80
CA TYR A 183 -1.06 -11.82 9.73
C TYR A 183 -1.40 -12.53 8.43
N MET A 184 -2.51 -13.28 8.39
CA MET A 184 -3.03 -13.87 7.16
C MET A 184 -3.68 -12.78 6.30
N ARG A 185 -2.88 -12.13 5.47
CA ARG A 185 -3.31 -11.02 4.61
C ARG A 185 -3.04 -11.36 3.16
N ILE A 186 -4.00 -11.04 2.30
CA ILE A 186 -3.86 -11.12 0.84
C ILE A 186 -3.98 -9.69 0.31
N CYS A 187 -2.93 -9.21 -0.37
CA CYS A 187 -2.78 -7.84 -0.84
C CYS A 187 -1.81 -7.82 -2.03
N GLU A 188 -1.56 -6.65 -2.61
CA GLU A 188 -0.42 -6.45 -3.51
C GLU A 188 0.90 -6.83 -2.80
N PRO A 189 1.76 -7.69 -3.38
CA PRO A 189 2.80 -8.39 -2.63
C PRO A 189 4.01 -7.54 -2.22
N PHE A 190 4.24 -6.41 -2.89
CA PHE A 190 5.48 -5.64 -2.76
C PHE A 190 5.31 -4.33 -1.96
N GLY A 191 4.08 -4.07 -1.49
CA GLY A 191 3.77 -2.91 -0.65
C GLY A 191 4.33 -3.04 0.77
N PRO A 192 4.41 -1.92 1.52
CA PRO A 192 4.97 -1.91 2.87
C PRO A 192 4.19 -2.79 3.86
N GLU A 193 2.88 -2.94 3.66
CA GLU A 193 2.03 -3.78 4.51
C GLU A 193 2.18 -5.28 4.23
N GLN A 194 2.38 -5.68 2.97
CA GLN A 194 2.36 -7.09 2.56
C GLN A 194 3.73 -7.74 2.46
N ARG A 195 4.81 -6.97 2.29
CA ARG A 195 6.17 -7.52 2.09
C ARG A 195 6.60 -8.53 3.16
N GLN A 196 6.08 -8.45 4.38
CA GLN A 196 6.38 -9.40 5.47
C GLN A 196 5.96 -10.84 5.13
N GLY A 197 4.92 -11.01 4.32
CA GLY A 197 4.45 -12.30 3.85
C GLY A 197 5.11 -12.80 2.57
N LEU A 198 6.10 -12.07 2.02
CA LEU A 198 6.66 -12.41 0.70
C LEU A 198 7.37 -13.78 0.68
N TRP A 199 7.90 -14.23 1.82
CA TRP A 199 8.48 -15.56 1.97
C TRP A 199 7.48 -16.69 1.65
N LEU A 200 6.16 -16.46 1.84
CA LEU A 200 5.13 -17.45 1.52
C LEU A 200 5.06 -17.74 0.02
N TYR A 201 5.39 -16.78 -0.85
CA TYR A 201 5.43 -17.01 -2.29
C TYR A 201 6.52 -18.02 -2.66
N HIS A 202 7.67 -17.97 -2.00
CA HIS A 202 8.73 -18.95 -2.23
C HIS A 202 8.28 -20.37 -1.87
N VAL A 203 7.45 -20.51 -0.82
CA VAL A 203 6.96 -21.82 -0.34
C VAL A 203 5.76 -22.32 -1.15
N LEU A 204 4.80 -21.44 -1.43
CA LEU A 204 3.49 -21.82 -2.01
C LEU A 204 3.43 -21.64 -3.53
N GLU A 205 4.33 -20.85 -4.12
CA GLU A 205 4.36 -20.55 -5.56
C GLU A 205 5.78 -20.74 -6.16
N PRO A 206 6.46 -21.88 -5.92
CA PRO A 206 7.86 -22.07 -6.31
C PRO A 206 8.08 -21.89 -7.82
N GLU A 207 7.10 -22.28 -8.64
CA GLU A 207 7.13 -22.13 -10.11
C GLU A 207 7.10 -20.67 -10.56
N ARG A 208 6.39 -19.79 -9.82
CA ARG A 208 6.26 -18.36 -10.17
C ARG A 208 7.31 -17.50 -9.49
N TRP A 209 7.98 -18.00 -8.47
CA TRP A 209 8.95 -17.24 -7.69
C TRP A 209 10.09 -16.69 -8.55
N ALA A 210 10.62 -17.49 -9.48
CA ALA A 210 11.67 -17.05 -10.40
C ALA A 210 11.20 -15.89 -11.28
N ALA A 211 10.00 -15.99 -11.85
CA ALA A 211 9.39 -14.92 -12.65
C ALA A 211 9.14 -13.66 -11.81
N MET A 212 8.69 -13.80 -10.55
CA MET A 212 8.55 -12.66 -9.64
C MET A 212 9.89 -11.96 -9.36
N CYS A 213 10.96 -12.74 -9.15
CA CYS A 213 12.30 -12.20 -8.92
C CYS A 213 12.87 -11.47 -10.13
N GLN A 214 12.58 -11.95 -11.34
CA GLN A 214 12.94 -11.27 -12.59
C GLN A 214 12.10 -10.01 -12.81
N ARG A 215 10.79 -10.09 -12.56
CA ARG A 215 9.83 -8.99 -12.75
C ARG A 215 10.07 -7.82 -11.80
N VAL A 216 10.39 -8.09 -10.52
CA VAL A 216 10.36 -7.08 -9.45
C VAL A 216 11.69 -6.96 -8.73
N SER A 217 12.30 -5.77 -8.85
CA SER A 217 13.52 -5.41 -8.14
C SER A 217 13.31 -5.50 -6.63
N GLY A 218 14.18 -6.26 -5.96
CA GLY A 218 14.16 -6.48 -4.52
C GLY A 218 13.26 -7.63 -4.06
N ALA A 219 12.52 -8.33 -4.94
CA ALA A 219 11.64 -9.43 -4.57
C ALA A 219 12.37 -10.53 -3.77
N HIS A 220 13.54 -10.97 -4.23
CA HIS A 220 14.33 -11.98 -3.52
C HIS A 220 14.74 -11.52 -2.12
N SER A 221 15.35 -10.33 -2.01
CA SER A 221 15.74 -9.75 -0.71
C SER A 221 14.53 -9.58 0.22
N GLY A 222 13.37 -9.19 -0.32
CA GLY A 222 12.12 -9.12 0.42
C GLY A 222 11.70 -10.49 0.98
N GLY A 223 11.78 -11.54 0.16
CA GLY A 223 11.48 -12.90 0.58
C GLY A 223 12.38 -13.41 1.71
N VAL A 224 13.65 -12.99 1.72
CA VAL A 224 14.63 -13.38 2.74
C VAL A 224 14.54 -12.53 4.01
N TYR A 225 14.36 -11.20 3.89
CA TYR A 225 14.55 -10.28 5.02
C TYR A 225 13.26 -9.64 5.55
N ALA A 226 12.21 -9.49 4.74
CA ALA A 226 11.05 -8.68 5.14
C ALA A 226 10.17 -9.34 6.21
N GLY A 227 10.18 -10.67 6.31
CA GLY A 227 9.40 -11.43 7.29
C GLY A 227 10.03 -11.55 8.69
N HIS A 228 11.29 -11.13 8.84
CA HIS A 228 12.02 -11.28 10.10
C HIS A 228 12.20 -9.95 10.84
N ASP A 229 12.31 -10.03 12.16
CA ASP A 229 12.68 -8.89 13.00
C ASP A 229 14.20 -8.65 12.95
N ASN A 230 14.64 -8.00 11.87
CA ASN A 230 16.04 -7.67 11.58
C ASN A 230 16.23 -6.18 11.25
N GLN A 231 17.50 -5.79 11.09
CA GLN A 231 17.92 -4.44 10.78
C GLN A 231 17.70 -4.03 9.31
N PHE A 232 17.54 -4.98 8.39
CA PHE A 232 17.61 -4.74 6.94
C PHE A 232 16.61 -3.67 6.47
N TYR A 233 15.35 -3.79 6.91
CA TYR A 233 14.31 -2.81 6.59
C TYR A 233 14.03 -1.82 7.73
N GLY A 234 14.77 -1.85 8.84
CA GLY A 234 14.55 -0.92 9.96
C GLY A 234 13.13 -0.94 10.56
N HIS A 235 12.41 -2.07 10.52
CA HIS A 235 10.98 -2.11 10.90
C HIS A 235 10.77 -1.94 12.41
N ARG A 236 11.48 -2.73 13.21
CA ARG A 236 11.45 -2.69 14.69
C ARG A 236 12.84 -2.45 15.28
N LYS A 237 13.87 -3.06 14.70
CA LYS A 237 15.27 -2.85 15.06
C LYS A 237 15.94 -1.96 14.02
N ILE A 238 16.65 -0.95 14.49
CA ILE A 238 17.42 -0.05 13.65
C ILE A 238 18.75 0.20 14.35
N ASP A 239 19.83 -0.04 13.62
CA ASP A 239 21.19 0.19 14.07
C ASP A 239 21.89 1.14 13.10
N LYS A 240 22.96 1.76 13.57
CA LYS A 240 23.87 2.59 12.77
C LYS A 240 25.30 2.32 13.22
N PRO A 241 26.33 2.58 12.40
CA PRO A 241 27.71 2.55 12.86
C PRO A 241 27.92 3.45 14.09
N ASP A 242 28.70 2.97 15.07
CA ASP A 242 28.90 3.66 16.36
C ASP A 242 29.49 5.07 16.21
N HIS A 243 30.37 5.26 15.22
CA HIS A 243 31.04 6.53 14.95
C HIS A 243 30.15 7.58 14.27
N LEU A 244 28.93 7.23 13.84
CA LEU A 244 27.99 8.17 13.21
C LEU A 244 26.94 8.66 14.21
N THR A 245 26.47 9.89 14.06
CA THR A 245 25.17 10.32 14.61
C THR A 245 24.02 9.79 13.75
N TRP A 246 22.77 9.81 14.23
CA TRP A 246 21.62 9.50 13.37
C TRP A 246 21.47 10.50 12.23
N LYS A 247 21.76 11.79 12.48
CA LYS A 247 21.78 12.82 11.43
C LYS A 247 22.79 12.48 10.32
N SER A 248 24.04 12.23 10.67
CA SER A 248 25.09 11.87 9.69
C SER A 248 24.78 10.55 8.99
N TYR A 249 24.20 9.57 9.69
CA TYR A 249 23.75 8.33 9.08
C TYR A 249 22.59 8.53 8.09
N ALA A 250 21.62 9.39 8.41
CA ALA A 250 20.54 9.73 7.47
C ALA A 250 21.09 10.35 6.18
N LEU A 251 22.08 11.25 6.30
CA LEU A 251 22.75 11.86 5.14
C LEU A 251 23.50 10.79 4.33
N PHE A 252 24.29 9.95 5.00
CA PHE A 252 24.98 8.82 4.36
C PHE A 252 24.02 7.91 3.59
N LEU A 253 22.87 7.55 4.18
CA LEU A 253 21.87 6.73 3.50
C LEU A 253 21.34 7.42 2.23
N LEU A 254 21.04 8.72 2.31
CA LEU A 254 20.59 9.50 1.16
C LEU A 254 21.66 9.63 0.07
N ASP A 255 22.93 9.71 0.44
CA ASP A 255 24.06 9.81 -0.50
C ASP A 255 24.37 8.46 -1.16
N SER A 256 24.08 7.35 -0.47
CA SER A 256 24.32 5.99 -0.96
C SER A 256 23.23 5.41 -1.86
N MET A 257 22.04 6.02 -1.89
CA MET A 257 20.90 5.52 -2.66
C MET A 257 20.79 6.20 -4.04
N PRO A 258 19.97 5.67 -4.96
CA PRO A 258 19.80 6.26 -6.29
C PRO A 258 19.34 7.72 -6.23
N GLU A 259 19.97 8.58 -7.01
CA GLU A 259 19.79 10.05 -6.96
C GLU A 259 18.32 10.48 -7.04
N THR A 260 17.54 9.86 -7.92
CA THR A 260 16.11 10.17 -8.09
C THR A 260 15.30 9.90 -6.83
N THR A 261 15.61 8.82 -6.12
CA THR A 261 14.99 8.41 -4.86
C THR A 261 15.51 9.26 -3.71
N ALA A 262 16.81 9.53 -3.65
CA ALA A 262 17.42 10.43 -2.68
C ALA A 262 16.77 11.82 -2.73
N GLU A 263 16.65 12.41 -3.91
CA GLU A 263 16.04 13.73 -4.11
C GLU A 263 14.58 13.78 -3.67
N HIS A 264 13.84 12.69 -3.90
CA HIS A 264 12.47 12.56 -3.41
C HIS A 264 12.41 12.60 -1.89
N TYR A 265 13.25 11.84 -1.20
CA TYR A 265 13.33 11.87 0.26
C TYR A 265 13.80 13.22 0.79
N ARG A 266 14.85 13.82 0.20
CA ARG A 266 15.33 15.15 0.60
C ARG A 266 14.25 16.21 0.50
N ASN A 267 13.43 16.18 -0.57
CA ASN A 267 12.29 17.09 -0.69
C ASN A 267 11.29 16.96 0.46
N LYS A 268 10.97 15.73 0.88
CA LYS A 268 10.04 15.49 2.00
C LYS A 268 10.67 15.81 3.35
N ILE A 269 11.89 15.37 3.60
CA ILE A 269 12.63 15.64 4.84
C ILE A 269 12.83 17.15 5.01
N ALA A 270 13.14 17.90 3.93
CA ALA A 270 13.27 19.36 4.02
C ALA A 270 11.96 20.04 4.43
N VAL A 271 10.81 19.59 3.93
CA VAL A 271 9.50 20.09 4.40
C VAL A 271 9.28 19.78 5.87
N TYR A 272 9.64 18.57 6.28
CA TYR A 272 9.51 18.13 7.67
C TYR A 272 10.35 19.01 8.60
N LEU A 273 11.64 19.17 8.31
CA LEU A 273 12.55 20.03 9.07
C LEU A 273 12.07 21.48 9.10
N ARG A 274 11.64 22.03 7.95
CA ARG A 274 11.13 23.40 7.86
C ARG A 274 9.87 23.61 8.72
N TRP A 275 9.02 22.60 8.85
CA TRP A 275 7.84 22.68 9.70
C TRP A 275 8.22 22.83 11.18
N TYR A 276 9.21 22.06 11.66
CA TYR A 276 9.70 22.15 13.03
C TYR A 276 10.49 23.43 13.30
N GLN A 277 11.28 23.92 12.34
CA GLN A 277 11.91 25.25 12.42
C GLN A 277 10.90 26.36 12.65
N LYS A 278 9.77 26.34 11.93
CA LYS A 278 8.68 27.31 12.13
C LYS A 278 7.99 27.17 13.49
N LYS A 279 8.14 26.04 14.18
CA LYS A 279 7.65 25.78 15.54
C LYS A 279 8.68 26.11 16.62
N GLY A 280 9.82 26.69 16.25
CA GLY A 280 10.88 27.11 17.18
C GLY A 280 11.96 26.04 17.43
N MET A 281 11.97 24.95 16.68
CA MET A 281 13.00 23.91 16.75
C MET A 281 13.99 24.09 15.61
N GLU A 282 15.15 24.70 15.89
CA GLU A 282 16.19 25.00 14.87
C GLU A 282 16.62 23.77 14.06
N ASP A 283 16.82 22.65 14.76
CA ASP A 283 17.02 21.32 14.18
C ASP A 283 16.32 20.25 15.03
N ILE A 284 15.95 19.13 14.42
CA ILE A 284 15.38 17.99 15.13
C ILE A 284 16.52 17.23 15.85
N PRO A 285 16.26 16.67 17.04
CA PRO A 285 17.28 15.92 17.77
C PRO A 285 17.63 14.58 17.10
N ASP A 286 18.79 14.01 17.45
CA ASP A 286 19.19 12.68 16.96
C ASP A 286 18.22 11.57 17.41
N THR A 287 17.77 11.62 18.67
CA THR A 287 16.81 10.68 19.24
C THR A 287 15.84 11.38 20.20
N GLN A 288 14.66 10.78 20.39
CA GLN A 288 13.73 11.10 21.47
C GLN A 288 13.06 9.83 22.00
N PRO A 289 12.51 9.86 23.23
CA PRO A 289 11.68 8.77 23.73
C PRO A 289 10.52 8.45 22.77
N ALA A 290 10.35 7.16 22.46
CA ALA A 290 9.29 6.64 21.58
C ALA A 290 9.27 7.18 20.13
N ASP A 291 10.36 7.77 19.64
CA ASP A 291 10.47 8.36 18.30
C ASP A 291 10.33 7.40 17.11
N ILE A 292 10.50 6.09 17.34
CA ILE A 292 10.27 5.02 16.37
C ILE A 292 8.87 4.40 16.48
N GLY A 293 8.02 4.93 17.37
CA GLY A 293 6.65 4.49 17.59
C GLY A 293 5.66 4.98 16.53
N THR A 294 4.38 4.74 16.78
CA THR A 294 3.28 5.13 15.87
C THR A 294 3.05 6.64 15.80
N LYS A 295 3.29 7.37 16.90
CA LYS A 295 3.18 8.83 16.94
C LYS A 295 4.36 9.46 16.21
N ASP A 296 4.11 10.55 15.50
CA ASP A 296 5.14 11.36 14.87
C ASP A 296 5.86 12.21 15.93
N ILE A 297 7.04 11.76 16.33
CA ILE A 297 7.94 12.44 17.26
C ILE A 297 9.25 12.71 16.48
N PRO A 298 9.66 13.98 16.31
CA PRO A 298 10.72 14.34 15.39
C PRO A 298 12.09 13.88 15.85
N SER A 299 12.76 13.06 15.05
CA SER A 299 14.17 12.73 15.30
C SER A 299 14.85 12.29 14.02
N TRP A 300 16.17 12.44 13.96
CA TRP A 300 16.95 11.85 12.87
C TRP A 300 16.88 10.33 12.88
N ARG A 301 16.75 9.66 14.04
CA ARG A 301 16.50 8.21 14.12
C ARG A 301 15.21 7.82 13.39
N ARG A 302 14.14 8.60 13.52
CA ARG A 302 12.88 8.38 12.78
C ARG A 302 13.06 8.60 11.28
N VAL A 303 13.86 9.59 10.87
CA VAL A 303 14.21 9.80 9.46
C VAL A 303 14.97 8.59 8.91
N CYS A 304 15.98 8.07 9.60
CA CYS A 304 16.67 6.83 9.19
C CYS A 304 15.70 5.65 9.08
N LYS A 305 14.77 5.52 10.03
CA LYS A 305 13.73 4.48 9.99
C LYS A 305 12.88 4.57 8.72
N VAL A 306 12.49 5.77 8.28
CA VAL A 306 11.73 5.99 7.04
C VAL A 306 12.55 5.54 5.82
N LEU A 307 13.82 5.93 5.76
CA LEU A 307 14.72 5.61 4.64
C LEU A 307 14.96 4.10 4.51
N LEU A 308 15.27 3.43 5.63
CA LEU A 308 15.52 1.99 5.66
C LEU A 308 14.25 1.16 5.40
N ASN A 309 13.09 1.64 5.85
CA ASN A 309 11.82 0.98 5.56
C ASN A 309 11.39 1.10 4.09
N ASN A 310 12.10 1.87 3.26
CA ASN A 310 11.65 2.23 1.91
C ASN A 310 10.23 2.83 1.94
N ASP A 311 9.90 3.61 2.97
CA ASP A 311 8.63 4.34 3.06
C ASP A 311 8.68 5.52 2.10
N TYR A 312 8.50 5.22 0.81
CA TYR A 312 8.67 6.17 -0.28
C TYR A 312 7.86 7.43 -0.03
N TRP A 313 6.61 7.35 0.42
CA TRP A 313 5.82 8.56 0.66
C TRP A 313 6.12 9.27 1.97
N CYS A 314 6.99 8.74 2.83
CA CYS A 314 7.30 9.22 4.17
C CYS A 314 6.05 9.31 5.05
N ARG A 315 5.18 8.28 5.00
CA ARG A 315 3.97 8.21 5.82
C ARG A 315 4.28 8.30 7.31
N GLN A 316 5.40 7.74 7.75
CA GLN A 316 5.84 7.85 9.16
C GLN A 316 6.25 9.28 9.57
N LEU A 317 6.53 10.17 8.62
CA LEU A 317 6.76 11.61 8.84
C LEU A 317 5.50 12.45 8.54
N SER A 318 4.32 11.84 8.66
CA SER A 318 3.02 12.47 8.45
C SER A 318 2.73 12.99 7.03
N PHE A 319 3.40 12.43 6.01
CA PHE A 319 3.10 12.76 4.62
C PHE A 319 2.07 11.82 4.00
N SER A 320 1.20 12.40 3.17
CA SER A 320 0.34 11.63 2.27
C SER A 320 1.02 11.40 0.91
N PRO A 321 0.64 10.33 0.17
CA PRO A 321 1.05 10.14 -1.22
C PRO A 321 0.72 11.36 -2.07
N THR A 322 1.64 11.76 -2.95
CA THR A 322 1.41 12.83 -3.92
C THR A 322 0.83 12.23 -5.20
N LYS A 323 -0.25 12.82 -5.73
CA LYS A 323 -0.85 12.38 -6.99
C LYS A 323 0.20 12.40 -8.12
N SER A 324 0.28 11.33 -8.90
CA SER A 324 1.26 11.13 -9.97
C SER A 324 1.30 12.30 -10.97
N SER A 325 0.13 12.82 -11.37
CA SER A 325 -0.03 13.95 -12.30
C SER A 325 0.63 15.26 -11.85
N HIS A 326 0.87 15.43 -10.55
CA HIS A 326 1.48 16.64 -9.98
C HIS A 326 2.93 16.42 -9.52
N TYR A 327 3.44 15.19 -9.60
CA TYR A 327 4.69 14.81 -8.96
C TYR A 327 5.91 15.54 -9.54
N GLN A 328 6.03 15.65 -10.87
CA GLN A 328 7.14 16.40 -11.50
C GLN A 328 7.13 17.88 -11.12
N ARG A 329 5.94 18.50 -11.11
CA ARG A 329 5.76 19.91 -10.71
C ARG A 329 6.09 20.10 -9.23
N TYR A 330 5.69 19.16 -8.39
CA TYR A 330 6.03 19.12 -6.97
C TYR A 330 7.56 19.08 -6.78
N ARG A 331 8.25 18.16 -7.47
CA ARG A 331 9.72 18.04 -7.39
C ARG A 331 10.43 19.35 -7.74
N LYS A 332 10.15 19.94 -8.90
CA LYS A 332 10.76 21.22 -9.33
C LYS A 332 10.52 22.36 -8.34
N ARG A 333 9.30 22.43 -7.78
CA ARG A 333 8.97 23.44 -6.77
C ARG A 333 9.74 23.20 -5.47
N MET A 334 9.84 21.96 -5.04
CA MET A 334 10.51 21.61 -3.79
C MET A 334 12.02 21.81 -3.85
N GLU A 335 12.64 21.56 -5.01
CA GLU A 335 14.05 21.86 -5.26
C GLU A 335 14.36 23.35 -5.05
N LYS A 336 13.56 24.24 -5.67
CA LYS A 336 13.69 25.70 -5.46
C LYS A 336 13.49 26.11 -4.00
N HIS A 337 12.50 25.53 -3.33
CA HIS A 337 12.23 25.82 -1.92
C HIS A 337 13.38 25.36 -1.01
N ARG A 338 13.97 24.19 -1.26
CA ARG A 338 15.14 23.71 -0.52
C ARG A 338 16.30 24.68 -0.63
N GLN A 339 16.62 25.14 -1.84
CA GLN A 339 17.63 26.17 -2.08
C GLN A 339 17.35 27.44 -1.28
N GLN A 340 16.11 27.93 -1.28
CA GLN A 340 15.71 29.11 -0.50
C GLN A 340 15.80 28.90 1.02
N TRP A 341 15.55 27.68 1.51
CA TRP A 341 15.61 27.36 2.93
C TRP A 341 17.02 27.01 3.41
N GLY A 342 17.95 26.69 2.50
CA GLY A 342 19.27 26.18 2.86
C GLY A 342 19.23 24.79 3.50
N ILE A 343 18.17 24.01 3.27
CA ILE A 343 17.96 22.70 3.92
C ILE A 343 18.20 21.59 2.92
N LEU A 344 19.19 20.73 3.21
CA LEU A 344 19.54 19.58 2.38
C LEU A 344 19.73 19.99 0.91
N CYS A 345 20.32 21.14 0.63
CA CYS A 345 20.73 21.49 -0.73
C CYS A 345 21.84 20.53 -1.15
N ASN A 346 21.82 20.05 -2.40
CA ASN A 346 22.96 19.31 -2.93
C ASN A 346 24.11 20.29 -3.08
N ASN A 347 24.85 20.50 -2.01
CA ASN A 347 26.19 21.03 -2.08
C ASN A 347 27.06 19.80 -2.25
N ASN A 348 27.61 19.61 -3.46
CA ASN A 348 28.94 19.02 -3.51
C ASN A 348 29.87 19.88 -2.66
#